data_AF-A0A1V3QN84-F1
#
_entry.id   AF-A0A1V3QN84-F1
#
_cell.length_a   1.000
_cell.length_b   1.000
_cell.length_c   1.000
_cell.angle_alpha   90.00
_cell.angle_beta   90.00
_cell.angle_gamma   90.00
#
_symmetry.space_group_name_H-M   'P 1'
#
loop_
_entity.id
_entity.type
_entity.pdbx_description
1 polymer ?
#
loop_
_entity_poly.entity_id
_entity_poly.type
_entity_poly.pdbx_seq_one_letter_code
_entity_poly.pdbx_strand_id
1 'polypeptide(L)'
;MNPYLDIVIRSAAVYLFMVIALRIFGKKELSQLNTADVILILLISNSVQNAMVGNNTTLWGGLAAASILFIINYILKKLMYKFKPFSDFMLEKPEILIHNGTLDFKNLSKLNITSDELKEAMREHGVENFKDVKLAMLEIDGNISIITGENNLKQTNYKRRKNHKNLIQGN
;
A
#
# COMPACT_ATOMS: atom_id res chain seq x y z
N MET A 1 -22.49 28.34 10.64
CA MET A 1 -21.90 26.99 10.87
C MET A 1 -20.64 27.18 11.70
N ASN A 2 -20.39 26.36 12.73
CA ASN A 2 -19.14 26.45 13.50
C ASN A 2 -17.95 26.21 12.53
N PRO A 3 -16.97 27.14 12.41
CA PRO A 3 -15.90 27.05 11.42
C PRO A 3 -15.09 25.75 11.54
N TYR A 4 -14.98 25.19 12.74
CA TYR A 4 -14.30 23.91 12.97
C TYR A 4 -15.13 22.71 12.50
N LEU A 5 -16.46 22.79 12.59
CA LEU A 5 -17.35 21.73 12.13
C LEU A 5 -17.34 21.62 10.59
N ASP A 6 -17.24 22.75 9.89
CA ASP A 6 -17.05 22.78 8.44
C ASP A 6 -15.73 22.10 8.03
N ILE A 7 -14.62 22.41 8.71
CA ILE A 7 -13.32 21.74 8.51
C ILE A 7 -13.43 20.23 8.73
N VAL A 8 -14.12 19.80 9.78
CA VAL A 8 -14.31 18.38 10.10
C VAL A 8 -15.04 17.65 8.98
N ILE A 9 -16.15 18.23 8.47
CA ILE A 9 -16.94 17.62 7.39
C ILE A 9 -16.14 17.57 6.08
N ARG A 10 -15.48 18.67 5.70
CA ARG A 10 -14.66 18.73 4.48
C ARG A 10 -13.50 17.74 4.55
N SER A 11 -12.81 17.69 5.68
CA SER A 11 -11.71 16.74 5.92
C SER A 11 -12.18 15.29 5.82
N ALA A 12 -13.36 14.98 6.37
CA ALA A 12 -13.97 13.66 6.24
C ALA A 12 -14.29 13.31 4.79
N ALA A 13 -14.92 14.23 4.04
CA ALA A 13 -15.29 14.02 2.65
C ALA A 13 -14.06 13.80 1.75
N VAL A 14 -13.03 14.63 1.91
CA VAL A 14 -11.77 14.51 1.17
C VAL A 14 -11.08 13.19 1.48
N TYR A 15 -11.03 12.78 2.75
CA TYR A 15 -10.41 11.51 3.13
C TYR A 15 -11.13 10.31 2.51
N LEU A 16 -12.47 10.28 2.57
CA LEU A 16 -13.26 9.21 1.95
C LEU A 16 -13.07 9.18 0.43
N PHE A 17 -13.06 10.34 -0.22
CA PHE A 17 -12.76 10.45 -1.64
C PHE A 17 -11.37 9.88 -1.97
N MET A 18 -10.34 10.27 -1.21
CA MET A 18 -8.97 9.79 -1.42
C MET A 18 -8.85 8.27 -1.22
N VAL A 19 -9.53 7.70 -0.23
CA VAL A 19 -9.57 6.25 -0.03
C VAL A 19 -10.20 5.54 -1.23
N ILE A 20 -11.31 6.07 -1.77
CA ILE A 20 -11.97 5.51 -2.95
C ILE A 20 -11.08 5.65 -4.18
N ALA A 21 -10.49 6.84 -4.39
CA ALA A 21 -9.59 7.10 -5.51
C ALA A 21 -8.40 6.13 -5.49
N LEU A 22 -7.68 6.03 -4.37
CA LEU A 22 -6.56 5.09 -4.22
C LEU A 22 -6.98 3.63 -4.44
N ARG A 23 -8.22 3.26 -4.10
CA ARG A 23 -8.74 1.92 -4.39
C ARG A 23 -8.95 1.69 -5.89
N ILE A 24 -9.43 2.71 -6.62
CA ILE A 24 -9.66 2.66 -8.07
C ILE A 24 -8.34 2.65 -8.84
N PHE A 25 -7.36 3.48 -8.45
CA PHE A 25 -6.03 3.54 -9.07
C PHE A 25 -5.21 2.24 -8.84
N GLY A 26 -5.61 1.41 -7.87
CA GLY A 26 -5.04 0.07 -7.67
C GLY A 26 -3.72 0.10 -6.90
N LYS A 27 -3.31 -1.07 -6.37
CA LYS A 27 -2.13 -1.20 -5.50
C LYS A 27 -0.78 -1.26 -6.23
N LYS A 28 -0.78 -1.33 -7.58
CA LYS A 28 0.45 -1.46 -8.38
C LYS A 28 1.41 -0.27 -8.23
N GLU A 29 0.96 0.89 -7.74
CA GLU A 29 1.84 2.06 -7.60
C GLU A 29 2.61 2.13 -6.27
N LEU A 30 2.14 1.50 -5.17
CA LEU A 30 2.77 1.73 -3.86
C LEU A 30 4.11 1.00 -3.65
N SER A 31 4.34 -0.11 -4.35
CA SER A 31 5.57 -0.91 -4.20
C SER A 31 6.71 -0.45 -5.11
N GLN A 32 6.36 0.21 -6.22
CA GLN A 32 7.30 0.72 -7.21
C GLN A 32 6.86 2.11 -7.69
N LEU A 33 6.72 3.06 -6.74
CA LEU A 33 6.38 4.44 -7.08
C LEU A 33 7.40 4.98 -8.10
N ASN A 34 6.94 5.24 -9.32
CA ASN A 34 7.73 5.93 -10.32
C ASN A 34 7.76 7.44 -9.99
N THR A 35 8.65 8.18 -10.66
CA THR A 35 8.77 9.64 -10.53
C THR A 35 7.43 10.35 -10.80
N ALA A 36 6.65 9.84 -11.76
CA ALA A 36 5.32 10.38 -12.07
C ALA A 36 4.34 10.26 -10.89
N ASP A 37 4.33 9.12 -10.20
CA ASP A 37 3.41 8.83 -9.10
C ASP A 37 3.71 9.71 -7.89
N VAL A 38 5.00 9.94 -7.62
CA VAL A 38 5.45 10.88 -6.57
C VAL A 38 4.97 12.29 -6.89
N ILE A 39 5.11 12.75 -8.14
CA ILE A 39 4.62 14.07 -8.57
C ILE A 39 3.11 14.15 -8.39
N LEU A 40 2.37 13.12 -8.79
CA LEU A 40 0.91 13.06 -8.65
C LEU A 40 0.49 13.17 -7.17
N ILE A 41 1.12 12.41 -6.27
CA ILE A 41 0.85 12.46 -4.83
C ILE A 41 1.09 13.86 -4.27
N LEU A 42 2.17 14.52 -4.66
CA LEU A 42 2.48 15.89 -4.22
C LEU A 42 1.44 16.90 -4.70
N LEU A 43 1.05 16.83 -5.96
CA LEU A 43 0.03 17.71 -6.55
C LEU A 43 -1.34 17.52 -5.88
N ILE A 44 -1.73 16.27 -5.64
CA ILE A 44 -2.98 15.94 -4.95
C ILE A 44 -2.92 16.47 -3.51
N SER A 45 -1.83 16.20 -2.77
CA SER A 45 -1.66 16.64 -1.39
C SER A 45 -1.89 18.14 -1.22
N ASN A 46 -1.29 18.96 -2.10
CA ASN A 46 -1.49 20.41 -2.10
C ASN A 46 -2.95 20.79 -2.43
N SER A 47 -3.52 20.17 -3.46
CA SER A 47 -4.90 20.42 -3.90
C SER A 47 -5.92 20.12 -2.80
N VAL A 48 -5.77 18.98 -2.12
CA VAL A 48 -6.70 18.54 -1.08
C VAL A 48 -6.51 19.30 0.23
N GLN A 49 -5.30 19.74 0.56
CA GLN A 49 -5.05 20.56 1.76
C GLN A 49 -5.93 21.82 1.77
N ASN A 50 -5.99 22.52 0.64
CA ASN A 50 -6.83 23.71 0.48
C ASN A 50 -8.32 23.36 0.58
N ALA A 51 -8.76 22.21 0.08
CA ALA A 51 -10.14 21.76 0.20
C ALA A 51 -10.54 21.45 1.65
N MET A 52 -9.62 20.91 2.45
CA MET A 52 -9.87 20.47 3.83
C MET A 52 -9.94 21.63 4.82
N VAL A 53 -8.93 22.51 4.80
CA VAL A 53 -8.75 23.56 5.82
C VAL A 53 -9.02 24.97 5.27
N GLY A 54 -9.03 25.13 3.95
CA GLY A 54 -9.24 26.42 3.30
C GLY A 54 -8.22 27.46 3.75
N ASN A 55 -8.69 28.67 4.05
CA ASN A 55 -7.84 29.77 4.52
C ASN A 55 -7.56 29.72 6.04
N ASN A 56 -8.00 28.67 6.75
CA ASN A 56 -7.85 28.60 8.20
C ASN A 56 -6.44 28.12 8.60
N THR A 57 -5.57 29.04 8.97
CA THR A 57 -4.18 28.73 9.39
C THR A 57 -4.04 28.56 10.91
N THR A 58 -5.13 28.46 11.65
CA THR A 58 -5.09 28.34 13.11
C THR A 58 -4.69 26.93 13.57
N LEU A 59 -3.98 26.84 14.71
CA LEU A 59 -3.61 25.57 15.33
C LEU A 59 -4.83 24.67 15.57
N TRP A 60 -5.94 25.25 16.04
CA TRP A 60 -7.17 24.51 16.30
C TRP A 60 -7.82 23.97 15.02
N GLY A 61 -7.76 24.71 13.91
CA GLY A 61 -8.25 24.24 12.61
C GLY A 61 -7.45 23.03 12.12
N GLY A 62 -6.11 23.12 12.21
CA GLY A 62 -5.22 22.01 11.85
C GLY A 62 -5.42 20.77 12.75
N LEU A 63 -5.54 20.97 14.07
CA LEU A 63 -5.77 19.87 15.00
C LEU A 63 -7.14 19.22 14.78
N ALA A 64 -8.20 20.00 14.52
CA ALA A 64 -9.52 19.47 14.20
C ALA A 64 -9.50 18.60 12.93
N ALA A 65 -8.85 19.07 11.86
CA ALA A 65 -8.66 18.30 10.63
C ALA A 65 -7.88 17.01 10.88
N ALA A 66 -6.75 17.08 11.58
CA ALA A 66 -5.95 15.90 11.91
C ALA A 66 -6.73 14.89 12.76
N SER A 67 -7.42 15.35 13.80
CA SER A 67 -8.21 14.48 14.69
C SER A 67 -9.29 13.72 13.94
N ILE A 68 -10.07 14.36 13.05
CA ILE A 68 -11.09 13.65 12.29
C ILE A 68 -10.48 12.60 11.35
N LEU A 69 -9.35 12.90 10.70
CA LEU A 69 -8.65 11.93 9.85
C LEU A 69 -8.23 10.69 10.65
N PHE A 70 -7.65 10.88 11.84
CA PHE A 70 -7.27 9.76 12.71
C PHE A 70 -8.48 8.94 13.15
N ILE A 71 -9.58 9.60 13.52
CA ILE A 71 -10.83 8.94 13.94
C ILE A 71 -11.40 8.12 12.80
N ILE A 72 -11.55 8.70 11.60
CA ILE A 72 -12.10 7.98 10.44
C ILE A 72 -11.19 6.82 10.05
N ASN A 73 -9.86 7.03 10.01
CA ASN A 73 -8.91 5.96 9.72
C ASN A 73 -9.02 4.80 10.73
N TYR A 74 -9.17 5.11 12.02
CA TYR A 74 -9.38 4.09 13.05
C TYR A 74 -10.70 3.34 12.85
N ILE A 75 -11.79 4.04 12.56
CA ILE A 75 -13.10 3.45 12.29
C ILE A 75 -13.04 2.55 11.05
N LEU A 76 -12.44 3.00 9.95
CA LEU A 76 -12.27 2.19 8.74
C LEU A 76 -11.48 0.92 9.02
N LYS A 77 -10.35 1.02 9.74
CA LYS A 77 -9.57 -0.16 10.13
C LYS A 77 -10.40 -1.14 10.95
N LYS A 78 -11.13 -0.65 11.95
CA LYS A 78 -11.99 -1.49 12.79
C LYS A 78 -13.13 -2.14 11.97
N LEU A 79 -13.68 -1.42 11.00
CA LEU A 79 -14.69 -1.94 10.07
C LEU A 79 -14.11 -3.05 9.19
N MET A 80 -12.90 -2.87 8.66
CA MET A 80 -12.17 -3.90 7.91
C MET A 80 -11.97 -5.17 8.75
N TYR A 81 -11.55 -5.05 10.01
CA TYR A 81 -11.39 -6.23 10.88
C TYR A 81 -12.71 -6.94 11.19
N LYS A 82 -13.82 -6.21 11.33
CA LYS A 82 -15.12 -6.79 11.71
C LYS A 82 -15.88 -7.38 10.52
N PHE A 83 -15.74 -6.80 9.33
CA PHE A 83 -16.48 -7.20 8.14
C PHE A 83 -15.57 -7.84 7.10
N LYS A 84 -15.55 -9.17 7.07
CA LYS A 84 -14.76 -9.98 6.12
C LYS A 84 -14.94 -9.61 4.64
N PRO A 85 -16.14 -9.28 4.11
CA PRO A 85 -16.24 -8.81 2.72
C PRO A 85 -15.65 -7.41 2.50
N PHE A 86 -15.69 -6.51 3.51
CA PHE A 86 -15.02 -5.21 3.43
C PHE A 86 -13.49 -5.37 3.53
N SER A 87 -13.04 -6.32 4.36
CA SER A 87 -11.66 -6.79 4.38
C SER A 87 -11.25 -7.32 3.02
N ASP A 88 -11.97 -8.27 2.42
CA ASP A 88 -11.61 -8.86 1.12
C ASP A 88 -11.67 -7.83 -0.02
N PHE A 89 -12.57 -6.85 0.06
CA PHE A 89 -12.63 -5.72 -0.89
C PHE A 89 -11.47 -4.74 -0.70
N MET A 90 -10.86 -4.61 0.48
CA MET A 90 -9.77 -3.65 0.78
C MET A 90 -8.38 -4.31 0.81
N LEU A 91 -8.31 -5.55 1.27
CA LEU A 91 -7.15 -6.41 1.40
C LEU A 91 -7.25 -7.50 0.33
N GLU A 92 -6.61 -7.25 -0.80
CA GLU A 92 -6.31 -8.29 -1.77
C GLU A 92 -5.60 -9.46 -1.08
N LYS A 93 -6.04 -10.68 -1.42
CA LYS A 93 -5.40 -11.91 -0.93
C LYS A 93 -4.13 -12.12 -1.74
N PRO A 94 -3.08 -12.68 -1.13
CA PRO A 94 -1.90 -13.01 -1.90
C PRO A 94 -2.24 -14.08 -2.93
N GLU A 95 -1.73 -13.92 -4.14
CA GLU A 95 -2.05 -14.75 -5.30
C GLU A 95 -0.80 -15.48 -5.77
N ILE A 96 -0.94 -16.77 -6.07
CA ILE A 96 0.17 -17.59 -6.55
C ILE A 96 0.45 -17.25 -8.01
N LEU A 97 1.72 -16.99 -8.33
CA LEU A 97 2.21 -16.70 -9.68
C LEU A 97 2.99 -17.87 -10.27
N ILE A 98 3.79 -18.56 -9.45
CA ILE A 98 4.54 -19.76 -9.81
C ILE A 98 4.38 -20.79 -8.71
N HIS A 99 4.09 -22.03 -9.09
CA HIS A 99 4.06 -23.17 -8.16
C HIS A 99 4.89 -24.32 -8.74
N ASN A 100 5.96 -24.71 -8.02
CA ASN A 100 6.89 -25.78 -8.40
C ASN A 100 7.33 -25.71 -9.87
N GLY A 101 7.81 -24.54 -10.30
CA GLY A 101 8.28 -24.31 -11.65
C GLY A 101 7.21 -24.10 -12.72
N THR A 102 5.92 -24.17 -12.36
CA THR A 102 4.81 -23.95 -13.29
C THR A 102 4.20 -22.56 -13.11
N LEU A 103 4.11 -21.79 -14.20
CA LEU A 103 3.51 -20.45 -14.22
C LEU A 103 1.98 -20.56 -14.17
N ASP A 104 1.36 -19.81 -13.26
CA ASP A 104 -0.09 -19.63 -13.25
C ASP A 104 -0.48 -18.49 -14.21
N PHE A 105 -0.62 -18.83 -15.49
CA PHE A 105 -1.01 -17.86 -16.52
C PHE A 105 -2.36 -17.18 -16.26
N LYS A 106 -3.27 -17.86 -15.56
CA LYS A 106 -4.59 -17.31 -15.23
C LYS A 106 -4.43 -16.17 -14.23
N ASN A 107 -3.64 -16.38 -13.19
CA ASN A 107 -3.35 -15.34 -12.19
C ASN A 107 -2.48 -14.22 -12.75
N LEU A 108 -1.46 -14.53 -13.55
CA LEU A 108 -0.62 -13.53 -14.22
C LEU A 108 -1.46 -12.61 -15.12
N SER A 109 -2.37 -13.17 -15.91
CA SER A 109 -3.28 -12.39 -16.77
C SER A 109 -4.29 -11.58 -15.95
N LYS A 110 -4.90 -12.18 -14.92
CA LYS A 110 -5.85 -11.49 -14.03
C LYS A 110 -5.22 -10.28 -13.32
N LEU A 111 -3.95 -10.38 -12.95
CA LEU A 111 -3.21 -9.36 -12.21
C LEU A 111 -2.42 -8.40 -13.11
N ASN A 112 -2.51 -8.56 -14.45
CA ASN A 112 -1.73 -7.83 -15.44
C ASN A 112 -0.22 -7.82 -15.13
N ILE A 113 0.31 -8.94 -14.64
CA ILE A 113 1.75 -9.09 -14.38
C ILE A 113 2.42 -9.52 -15.67
N THR A 114 3.36 -8.70 -16.14
CA THR A 114 4.10 -9.00 -17.37
C THR A 114 5.20 -10.04 -17.11
N SER A 115 5.66 -10.70 -18.17
CA SER A 115 6.81 -11.60 -18.06
C SER A 115 8.07 -10.88 -17.59
N ASP A 116 8.19 -9.59 -17.90
CA ASP A 116 9.37 -8.79 -17.56
C ASP A 116 9.35 -8.40 -16.08
N GLU A 117 8.19 -7.99 -15.54
CA GLU A 117 7.99 -7.77 -14.10
C GLU A 117 8.32 -9.04 -13.28
N LEU A 118 7.86 -10.22 -13.74
CA LEU A 118 8.13 -11.48 -13.04
C LEU A 118 9.62 -11.87 -13.10
N LYS A 119 10.27 -11.70 -14.25
CA LYS A 119 11.71 -11.93 -14.40
C LYS A 119 12.55 -10.95 -13.58
N GLU A 120 12.13 -9.70 -13.50
CA GLU A 120 12.77 -8.69 -12.65
C GLU A 120 12.74 -9.13 -11.18
N ALA A 121 11.56 -9.51 -10.67
CA ALA A 121 11.42 -10.02 -9.31
C ALA A 121 12.28 -11.26 -9.04
N MET A 122 12.34 -12.20 -10.00
CA MET A 122 13.22 -13.37 -9.92
C MET A 122 14.70 -12.98 -9.85
N ARG A 123 15.14 -12.02 -10.67
CA ARG A 123 16.51 -11.53 -10.67
C ARG A 123 16.86 -10.82 -9.36
N GLU A 124 15.94 -10.03 -8.78
CA GLU A 124 16.13 -9.44 -7.45
C GLU A 124 16.33 -10.50 -6.36
N HIS A 125 15.69 -11.66 -6.52
CA HIS A 125 15.82 -12.81 -5.61
C HIS A 125 16.95 -13.77 -6.01
N GLY A 126 17.72 -13.45 -7.06
CA GLY A 126 18.86 -14.25 -7.51
C GLY A 126 18.49 -15.57 -8.19
N VAL A 127 17.32 -15.64 -8.82
CA VAL A 127 16.80 -16.82 -9.54
C VAL A 127 16.78 -16.53 -11.04
N GLU A 128 17.31 -17.44 -11.84
CA GLU A 128 17.39 -17.28 -13.30
C GLU A 128 16.26 -18.00 -14.04
N ASN A 129 15.90 -19.23 -13.62
CA ASN A 129 14.89 -20.03 -14.28
C ASN A 129 13.63 -20.19 -13.44
N PHE A 130 12.46 -20.15 -14.09
CA PHE A 130 11.18 -20.37 -13.42
C PHE A 130 11.13 -21.75 -12.74
N LYS A 131 11.78 -22.76 -13.35
CA LYS A 131 11.86 -24.13 -12.83
C LYS A 131 12.50 -24.25 -11.44
N ASP A 132 13.35 -23.30 -11.09
CA ASP A 132 14.06 -23.27 -9.81
C ASP A 132 13.21 -22.64 -8.69
N VAL A 133 12.03 -22.09 -9.05
CA VAL A 133 11.08 -21.50 -8.13
C VAL A 133 10.12 -22.55 -7.60
N LYS A 134 10.14 -22.76 -6.29
CA LYS A 134 9.16 -23.58 -5.57
C LYS A 134 7.83 -22.85 -5.43
N LEU A 135 7.88 -21.57 -5.08
CA LEU A 135 6.69 -20.75 -4.90
C LEU A 135 7.03 -19.29 -5.22
N ALA A 136 6.26 -18.65 -6.09
CA ALA A 136 6.23 -17.20 -6.21
C ALA A 136 4.81 -16.70 -5.93
N MET A 137 4.67 -15.69 -5.08
CA MET A 137 3.39 -15.12 -4.71
C MET A 137 3.41 -13.60 -4.83
N LEU A 138 2.34 -13.03 -5.36
CA LEU A 138 2.07 -11.60 -5.23
C LEU A 138 1.53 -11.36 -3.83
N GLU A 139 2.25 -10.60 -3.02
CA GLU A 139 1.87 -10.22 -1.67
C GLU A 139 0.89 -9.04 -1.68
N ILE A 140 0.23 -8.82 -0.54
CA ILE A 140 -0.81 -7.80 -0.37
C ILE A 140 -0.28 -6.37 -0.56
N ASP A 141 1.02 -6.17 -0.34
CA ASP A 141 1.74 -4.91 -0.52
C ASP A 141 2.22 -4.69 -1.96
N GLY A 142 1.95 -5.64 -2.87
CA GLY A 142 2.33 -5.57 -4.29
C GLY A 142 3.72 -6.13 -4.59
N ASN A 143 4.47 -6.58 -3.58
CA ASN A 143 5.75 -7.24 -3.80
C ASN A 143 5.56 -8.68 -4.28
N ILE A 144 6.50 -9.18 -5.07
CA ILE A 144 6.55 -10.60 -5.42
C ILE A 144 7.55 -11.28 -4.49
N SER A 145 7.07 -12.20 -3.65
CA SER A 145 7.89 -13.05 -2.81
C SER A 145 8.25 -14.34 -3.55
N ILE A 146 9.49 -14.82 -3.42
CA ILE A 146 9.97 -16.01 -4.13
C ILE A 146 10.67 -16.96 -3.15
N ILE A 147 10.29 -18.24 -3.20
CA ILE A 147 10.91 -19.35 -2.48
C ILE A 147 11.54 -20.29 -3.52
N THR A 148 12.83 -20.56 -3.40
CA THR A 148 13.57 -21.48 -4.29
C THR A 148 13.40 -22.95 -3.87
N GLY A 149 13.53 -23.86 -4.84
CA GLY A 149 13.30 -25.31 -4.65
C GLY A 149 14.47 -26.11 -4.09
N GLU A 150 15.68 -25.57 -4.06
CA GLU A 150 16.87 -26.32 -3.64
C GLU A 150 17.32 -26.00 -2.20
N ASN A 151 17.92 -26.99 -1.52
CA ASN A 151 18.51 -26.93 -0.17
C ASN A 151 19.58 -25.83 0.02
N ASN A 152 19.96 -25.10 -1.02
CA ASN A 152 20.70 -23.86 -0.92
C ASN A 152 19.72 -22.70 -0.75
N LEU A 153 19.16 -22.58 0.46
CA LEU A 153 18.52 -21.34 0.91
C LEU A 153 19.56 -20.23 0.86
N LYS A 154 19.76 -19.60 -0.30
CA LYS A 154 20.30 -18.24 -0.33
C LYS A 154 19.25 -17.39 0.35
N GLN A 155 19.39 -17.24 1.66
CA GLN A 155 18.58 -16.31 2.43
C GLN A 155 18.73 -14.95 1.75
N THR A 156 17.72 -14.54 0.99
CA THR A 156 17.59 -13.16 0.58
C THR A 156 17.34 -12.39 1.87
N ASN A 157 18.40 -11.77 2.40
CA ASN A 157 18.28 -10.78 3.46
C ASN A 157 17.54 -9.56 2.88
N TYR A 158 16.23 -9.70 2.64
CA TYR A 158 15.37 -8.56 2.45
C TYR A 158 15.30 -7.88 3.80
N LYS A 159 16.22 -6.93 4.00
CA LYS A 159 16.34 -6.15 5.21
C LYS A 159 15.09 -5.29 5.27
N ARG A 160 14.00 -5.83 5.82
CA ARG A 160 12.81 -5.06 6.18
C ARG A 160 13.34 -3.90 7.01
N ARG A 161 13.40 -2.69 6.42
CA ARG A 161 13.78 -1.46 7.10
C ARG A 161 12.67 -1.16 8.12
N LYS A 162 12.68 -1.90 9.23
CA LYS A 162 12.00 -1.50 10.45
C LYS A 162 12.79 -0.29 10.94
N ASN A 163 12.35 0.91 10.58
CA ASN A 163 12.73 2.11 11.29
C ASN A 163 12.17 2.03 12.71
N HIS A 164 12.82 1.27 13.60
CA HIS A 164 12.73 1.52 15.03
C HIS A 164 13.56 2.77 15.27
N LYS A 165 12.89 3.92 15.42
CA LYS A 165 13.51 5.08 16.06
C LYS A 165 13.82 4.69 17.49
N ASN A 166 15.10 4.70 17.84
CA ASN A 166 15.58 4.58 19.21
C ASN A 166 14.96 5.69 20.07
N LEU A 167 14.26 5.30 21.13
CA LEU A 167 14.03 6.20 22.26
C LEU A 167 15.23 6.05 23.20
N ILE A 168 16.04 7.09 23.19
CA ILE A 168 17.02 7.39 24.23
C ILE A 168 16.23 7.71 25.50
N GLN A 169 16.35 6.86 26.53
CA GLN A 169 16.38 7.28 27.93
C GLN A 169 17.84 7.05 28.34
N GLY A 170 18.69 8.04 28.62
CA GLY A 170 18.37 9.30 29.28
C GLY A 170 18.21 9.03 30.78
N ASN A 171 19.32 8.63 31.42
CA ASN A 171 19.65 8.84 32.83
C ASN A 171 21.18 8.89 32.93
#